data_AF-A0AAD5CBP9-F1
#
_entry.id   AF-A0AAD5CBP9-F1
#
_cell.length_a   1.000
_cell.length_b   1.000
_cell.length_c   1.000
_cell.angle_alpha   90.00
_cell.angle_beta   90.00
_cell.angle_gamma   90.00
#
_symmetry.space_group_name_H-M   'P 1'
#
loop_
_entity.id
_entity.type
_entity.pdbx_description
1 polymer ?
#
loop_
_entity_poly.entity_id
_entity_poly.type
_entity_poly.pdbx_seq_one_letter_code
_entity_poly.pdbx_strand_id
1 'polypeptide(L)'
;MGAGGRMLDSSDQAKDILKRVPIDPPFSLSDLKKAIPAHCFERSVIRSSYYVVHDLIVTYVFYFLANTYIPLLPAPLAYIAWPVYWFCQASILTGLWVIGHECGHHAFSEYQWLDDTVGFILHSALFTPYFSWKYSHRILNNPPGRVFTLVFRLTLGFPLYLLTNVSGKKYERFANHFDPLSPIFTKRERIQVLLSDLGIL
;
A
#
# COMPACT_ATOMS: atom_id res chain seq x y z
N MET A 1 -19.21 28.12 15.73
CA MET A 1 -18.63 29.21 16.56
C MET A 1 -17.18 29.38 16.12
N GLY A 2 -16.92 30.25 15.14
CA GLY A 2 -15.58 30.51 14.63
C GLY A 2 -15.05 31.82 15.20
N ALA A 3 -14.02 31.75 16.04
CA ALA A 3 -13.28 32.91 16.52
C ALA A 3 -12.53 33.56 15.35
N GLY A 4 -12.57 34.89 15.29
CA GLY A 4 -12.03 35.70 14.21
C GLY A 4 -10.56 35.42 13.88
N GLY A 5 -10.31 35.15 12.60
CA GLY A 5 -8.97 35.08 12.04
C GLY A 5 -8.36 36.48 11.95
N ARG A 6 -7.39 36.76 12.82
CA ARG A 6 -6.46 37.87 12.65
C ARG A 6 -5.73 37.68 11.32
N MET A 7 -5.87 38.64 10.41
CA MET A 7 -4.99 38.77 9.25
C MET A 7 -3.58 39.08 9.77
N LEU A 8 -2.69 38.09 9.74
CA LEU A 8 -1.29 38.22 10.14
C LEU A 8 -0.49 38.78 8.96
N ASP A 9 0.41 39.73 9.25
CA ASP A 9 1.30 40.37 8.29
C ASP A 9 1.99 39.35 7.37
N SER A 10 1.70 39.46 6.08
CA SER A 10 1.98 38.43 5.07
C SER A 10 3.45 38.31 4.68
N SER A 11 4.31 39.25 5.07
CA SER A 11 5.70 39.29 4.59
C SER A 11 6.66 38.42 5.43
N ASP A 12 6.49 38.36 6.75
CA ASP A 12 7.35 37.56 7.63
C ASP A 12 6.91 36.10 7.71
N GLN A 13 5.60 35.82 7.64
CA GLN A 13 5.12 34.44 7.49
C GLN A 13 5.48 33.86 6.12
N ALA A 14 5.42 34.63 5.02
CA ALA A 14 5.85 34.13 3.71
C ALA A 14 7.33 33.70 3.71
N LYS A 15 8.20 34.46 4.38
CA LYS A 15 9.61 34.09 4.57
C LYS A 15 9.78 32.85 5.44
N ASP A 16 8.96 32.70 6.48
CA ASP A 16 9.01 31.54 7.39
C ASP A 16 8.42 30.27 6.76
N ILE A 17 7.43 30.41 5.87
CA ILE A 17 6.90 29.34 5.02
C ILE A 17 7.95 28.88 4.00
N LEU A 18 8.68 29.82 3.37
CA LEU A 18 9.81 29.51 2.49
C LEU A 18 10.98 28.84 3.24
N LYS A 19 11.12 29.09 4.54
CA LYS A 19 12.08 28.40 5.42
C LYS A 19 11.72 26.93 5.68
N ARG A 20 10.44 26.58 5.53
CA ARG A 20 9.93 25.20 5.60
C ARG A 20 9.95 24.48 4.25
N VAL A 21 10.27 25.19 3.16
CA VAL A 21 10.51 24.55 1.87
C VAL A 21 11.84 23.79 1.98
N PRO A 22 11.89 22.51 1.59
CA PRO A 22 13.14 21.74 1.65
C PRO A 22 14.20 22.45 0.83
N ILE A 23 15.16 23.04 1.51
CA ILE A 23 16.43 23.47 0.95
C ILE A 23 17.14 22.18 0.51
N ASP A 24 17.87 22.21 -0.59
CA ASP A 24 18.70 21.05 -0.96
C ASP A 24 19.55 20.66 0.26
N PRO A 25 19.53 19.38 0.66
CA PRO A 25 20.25 18.95 1.85
C PRO A 25 21.74 19.31 1.71
N PRO A 26 22.44 19.60 2.81
CA PRO A 26 23.86 19.98 2.79
C PRO A 26 24.81 18.82 2.42
N PHE A 27 24.25 17.74 1.87
CA PHE A 27 24.95 16.52 1.48
C PHE A 27 24.41 16.00 0.15
N SER A 28 25.28 15.41 -0.65
CA SER A 28 24.90 14.76 -1.91
C SER A 28 24.41 13.33 -1.68
N LEU A 29 23.73 12.76 -2.68
CA LEU A 29 23.41 11.32 -2.71
C LEU A 29 24.67 10.44 -2.62
N SER A 30 25.82 10.94 -3.06
CA SER A 30 27.09 10.22 -2.93
C SER A 30 27.60 10.17 -1.49
N ASP A 31 27.37 11.24 -0.71
CA ASP A 31 27.75 11.29 0.70
C ASP A 31 26.89 10.33 1.52
N LEU A 32 25.59 10.24 1.20
CA LEU A 32 24.71 9.22 1.77
C LEU A 32 25.17 7.80 1.44
N LYS A 33 25.52 7.52 0.19
CA LYS A 33 26.01 6.19 -0.21
C LYS A 33 27.32 5.82 0.49
N LYS A 34 28.24 6.77 0.69
CA LYS A 34 29.49 6.55 1.42
C LYS A 34 29.29 6.29 2.91
N ALA A 35 28.23 6.85 3.50
CA ALA A 35 27.89 6.61 4.90
C ALA A 35 27.32 5.21 5.16
N ILE A 36 26.78 4.55 4.12
CA ILE A 36 26.23 3.20 4.22
C ILE A 36 27.38 2.18 4.11
N PRO A 37 27.50 1.19 5.03
CA PRO A 37 28.52 0.16 4.94
C PRO A 37 28.49 -0.61 3.61
N ALA A 38 29.67 -0.94 3.07
CA ALA A 38 29.79 -1.61 1.77
C ALA A 38 29.02 -2.94 1.69
N HIS A 39 29.03 -3.73 2.76
CA HIS A 39 28.32 -5.01 2.85
C HIS A 39 26.79 -4.86 2.70
N CYS A 40 26.21 -3.67 2.91
CA CYS A 40 24.79 -3.43 2.68
C CYS A 40 24.43 -3.38 1.18
N PHE A 41 25.41 -3.24 0.29
CA PHE A 41 25.22 -3.25 -1.16
C PHE A 41 25.45 -4.64 -1.79
N GLU A 42 25.99 -5.59 -1.01
CA GLU A 42 26.26 -6.95 -1.44
C GLU A 42 24.98 -7.80 -1.38
N ARG A 43 24.58 -8.34 -2.54
CA ARG A 43 23.36 -9.15 -2.67
C ARG A 43 23.70 -10.63 -2.64
N SER A 44 23.40 -11.29 -1.52
CA SER A 44 23.71 -12.71 -1.35
C SER A 44 22.59 -13.60 -1.91
N VAL A 45 22.85 -14.24 -3.05
CA VAL A 45 21.92 -15.19 -3.68
C VAL A 45 21.55 -16.34 -2.74
N ILE A 46 22.51 -16.83 -1.96
CA ILE A 46 22.29 -17.94 -1.02
C ILE A 46 21.30 -17.53 0.05
N ARG A 47 21.48 -16.35 0.66
CA ARG A 47 20.58 -15.83 1.69
C ARG A 47 19.19 -15.54 1.12
N SER A 48 19.11 -14.92 -0.06
CA SER A 48 17.83 -14.63 -0.72
C SER A 48 17.07 -15.93 -1.06
N SER A 49 17.78 -16.95 -1.58
CA SER A 49 17.22 -18.26 -1.91
C SER A 49 16.79 -19.04 -0.68
N TYR A 50 17.54 -18.93 0.43
CA TYR A 50 17.15 -19.51 1.71
C TYR A 50 15.76 -19.03 2.16
N TYR A 51 15.47 -17.72 2.06
CA TYR A 51 14.15 -17.20 2.45
C TYR A 51 13.04 -17.67 1.51
N VAL A 52 13.31 -17.83 0.20
CA VAL A 52 12.34 -18.44 -0.72
C VAL A 52 12.00 -19.87 -0.30
N VAL A 53 13.02 -20.69 -0.07
CA VAL A 53 12.82 -22.10 0.33
C VAL A 53 12.14 -22.18 1.70
N HIS A 54 12.56 -21.36 2.66
CA HIS A 54 11.94 -21.26 3.97
C HIS A 54 10.44 -20.97 3.86
N ASP A 55 10.07 -19.94 3.11
CA ASP A 55 8.67 -19.53 2.99
C ASP A 55 7.83 -20.58 2.23
N LEU A 56 8.41 -21.28 1.25
CA LEU A 56 7.76 -22.41 0.59
C LEU A 56 7.53 -23.59 1.54
N ILE A 57 8.50 -23.91 2.39
CA ILE A 57 8.36 -24.96 3.42
C ILE A 57 7.27 -24.58 4.42
N VAL A 58 7.31 -23.36 4.96
CA VAL A 58 6.31 -22.88 5.92
C VAL A 58 4.91 -22.90 5.28
N THR A 59 4.78 -22.41 4.05
CA THR A 59 3.54 -22.45 3.26
C THR A 59 3.00 -23.87 3.13
N TYR A 60 3.86 -24.83 2.78
CA TYR A 60 3.49 -26.24 2.61
C TYR A 60 3.09 -26.89 3.94
N VAL A 61 3.85 -26.66 5.01
CA VAL A 61 3.55 -27.21 6.34
C VAL A 61 2.20 -26.68 6.84
N PHE A 62 1.96 -25.38 6.73
CA PHE A 62 0.66 -24.81 7.13
C PHE A 62 -0.50 -25.39 6.32
N TYR A 63 -0.33 -25.51 5.00
CA TYR A 63 -1.30 -26.16 4.12
C TYR A 63 -1.56 -27.61 4.54
N PHE A 64 -0.51 -28.38 4.79
CA PHE A 64 -0.60 -29.78 5.20
C PHE A 64 -1.35 -29.93 6.53
N LEU A 65 -1.01 -29.12 7.53
CA LEU A 65 -1.68 -29.13 8.84
C LEU A 65 -3.16 -28.74 8.68
N ALA A 66 -3.45 -27.67 7.93
CA ALA A 66 -4.82 -27.21 7.71
C ALA A 66 -5.66 -28.29 7.00
N ASN A 67 -5.14 -28.87 5.92
CA ASN A 67 -5.84 -29.89 5.14
C ASN A 67 -6.04 -31.20 5.92
N THR A 68 -5.12 -31.53 6.83
CA THR A 68 -5.21 -32.76 7.64
C THR A 68 -6.15 -32.60 8.84
N TYR A 69 -6.08 -31.48 9.55
CA TYR A 69 -6.74 -31.34 10.86
C TYR A 69 -8.03 -30.51 10.84
N ILE A 70 -8.17 -29.50 9.97
CA ILE A 70 -9.39 -28.68 9.95
C ILE A 70 -10.64 -29.50 9.58
N PRO A 71 -10.60 -30.43 8.60
CA PRO A 71 -11.75 -31.28 8.30
C PRO A 71 -12.15 -32.23 9.43
N LEU A 72 -11.23 -32.54 10.36
CA LEU A 72 -11.51 -33.41 11.51
C LEU A 72 -12.22 -32.67 12.66
N LEU A 73 -12.26 -31.33 12.61
CA LEU A 73 -12.93 -30.55 13.63
C LEU A 73 -14.46 -30.67 13.49
N PRO A 74 -15.20 -30.83 14.61
CA PRO A 74 -16.66 -30.79 14.57
C PRO A 74 -17.14 -29.40 14.16
N ALA A 75 -18.28 -29.34 13.49
CA ALA A 75 -19.01 -28.08 13.35
C ALA A 75 -19.40 -27.57 14.76
N PRO A 76 -19.23 -26.27 15.10
CA PRO A 76 -18.93 -25.12 14.24
C PRO A 76 -17.45 -24.72 14.15
N LEU A 77 -16.53 -25.42 14.83
CA LEU A 77 -15.13 -25.01 14.94
C LEU A 77 -14.43 -24.97 13.58
N ALA A 78 -14.74 -25.91 12.69
CA ALA A 78 -14.21 -25.93 11.32
C ALA A 78 -14.54 -24.64 10.54
N TYR A 79 -15.74 -24.06 10.72
CA TYR A 79 -16.16 -22.83 10.05
C TYR A 79 -15.40 -21.59 10.52
N ILE A 80 -14.84 -21.62 11.72
CA ILE A 80 -13.98 -20.57 12.26
C ILE A 80 -12.51 -20.82 11.85
N ALA A 81 -12.08 -22.08 11.88
CA ALA A 81 -10.71 -22.47 11.57
C ALA A 81 -10.32 -22.16 10.12
N TRP A 82 -11.22 -22.34 9.14
CA TRP A 82 -10.93 -22.06 7.72
C TRP A 82 -10.57 -20.58 7.45
N PRO A 83 -11.38 -19.58 7.85
CA PRO A 83 -11.01 -18.18 7.70
C PRO A 83 -9.72 -17.79 8.42
N VAL A 84 -9.50 -18.31 9.64
CA VAL A 84 -8.26 -18.06 10.39
C VAL A 84 -7.05 -18.60 9.62
N TYR A 85 -7.15 -19.84 9.12
CA TYR A 85 -6.12 -20.42 8.27
C TYR A 85 -5.89 -19.57 7.01
N TRP A 86 -6.93 -19.17 6.28
CA TRP A 86 -6.76 -18.35 5.07
C TRP A 86 -6.04 -17.04 5.35
N PHE A 87 -6.37 -16.37 6.45
CA PHE A 87 -5.70 -15.14 6.85
C PHE A 87 -4.20 -15.37 7.15
N CYS A 88 -3.89 -16.40 7.94
CA CYS A 88 -2.51 -16.75 8.26
C CYS A 88 -1.72 -17.19 7.02
N GLN A 89 -2.31 -18.04 6.18
CA GLN A 89 -1.70 -18.51 4.94
C GLN A 89 -1.44 -17.37 3.97
N ALA A 90 -2.40 -16.44 3.80
CA ALA A 90 -2.22 -15.26 2.97
C ALA A 90 -1.09 -14.36 3.49
N SER A 91 -0.96 -14.23 4.81
CA SER A 91 0.14 -13.47 5.43
C SER A 91 1.51 -14.08 5.11
N ILE A 92 1.62 -15.41 5.13
CA ILE A 92 2.85 -16.13 4.74
C ILE A 92 3.14 -15.97 3.25
N LEU A 93 2.14 -16.18 2.39
CA LEU A 93 2.27 -16.00 0.93
C LEU A 93 2.60 -14.56 0.53
N THR A 94 2.23 -13.57 1.36
CA THR A 94 2.68 -12.18 1.17
C THR A 94 4.19 -12.05 1.29
N GLY A 95 4.86 -12.87 2.12
CA GLY A 95 6.33 -12.95 2.17
C GLY A 95 6.94 -13.33 0.82
N LEU A 96 6.42 -14.41 0.20
CA LEU A 96 6.83 -14.82 -1.16
C LEU A 96 6.53 -13.73 -2.20
N TRP A 97 5.39 -13.05 -2.08
CA TRP A 97 5.04 -11.93 -2.96
C TRP A 97 6.06 -10.79 -2.84
N VAL A 98 6.48 -10.44 -1.62
CA VAL A 98 7.49 -9.42 -1.34
C VAL A 98 8.83 -9.82 -1.95
N ILE A 99 9.26 -11.08 -1.82
CA ILE A 99 10.50 -11.53 -2.47
C ILE A 99 10.42 -11.38 -3.99
N GLY A 100 9.30 -11.75 -4.62
CA GLY A 100 9.07 -11.50 -6.05
C GLY A 100 9.04 -10.01 -6.42
N HIS A 101 8.51 -9.16 -5.54
CA HIS A 101 8.54 -7.69 -5.69
C HIS A 101 9.98 -7.15 -5.67
N GLU A 102 10.81 -7.63 -4.74
CA GLU A 102 12.23 -7.25 -4.62
C GLU A 102 13.06 -7.70 -5.82
N CYS A 103 12.70 -8.83 -6.46
CA CYS A 103 13.28 -9.22 -7.75
C CYS A 103 13.04 -8.16 -8.84
N GLY A 104 11.84 -7.53 -8.83
CA GLY A 104 11.50 -6.43 -9.74
C GLY A 104 12.36 -5.17 -9.53
N HIS A 105 12.93 -5.01 -8.34
CA HIS A 105 13.86 -3.92 -7.97
C HIS A 105 15.34 -4.29 -8.09
N HIS A 106 15.65 -5.51 -8.54
CA HIS A 106 17.02 -6.02 -8.64
C HIS A 106 17.76 -6.16 -7.31
N ALA A 107 17.01 -6.41 -6.22
CA ALA A 107 17.54 -6.57 -4.88
C ALA A 107 17.82 -8.04 -4.50
N PHE A 108 17.35 -9.00 -5.28
CA PHE A 108 17.46 -10.42 -4.95
C PHE A 108 18.87 -10.98 -5.22
N SER A 109 19.46 -10.62 -6.36
CA SER A 109 20.82 -11.01 -6.74
C SER A 109 21.56 -9.92 -7.51
N GLU A 110 22.83 -10.16 -7.83
CA GLU A 110 23.60 -9.33 -8.76
C GLU A 110 23.24 -9.61 -10.23
N TYR A 111 22.55 -10.72 -10.51
CA TYR A 111 22.22 -11.18 -11.84
C TYR A 111 20.77 -10.86 -12.20
N GLN A 112 20.58 -9.83 -13.02
CA GLN A 112 19.24 -9.39 -13.41
C GLN A 112 18.37 -10.50 -14.04
N TRP A 113 18.96 -11.41 -14.83
CA TRP A 113 18.23 -12.52 -15.44
C TRP A 113 17.70 -13.52 -14.40
N LEU A 114 18.44 -13.71 -13.30
CA LEU A 114 18.04 -14.59 -12.20
C LEU A 114 16.85 -13.98 -11.46
N ASP A 115 16.93 -12.68 -11.15
CA ASP A 115 15.84 -11.94 -10.52
C ASP A 115 14.57 -11.98 -11.38
N ASP A 116 14.70 -11.73 -12.68
CA ASP A 116 13.55 -11.77 -13.59
C ASP A 116 12.94 -13.16 -13.71
N THR A 117 13.76 -14.22 -13.64
CA THR A 117 13.28 -15.61 -13.66
C THR A 117 12.56 -15.97 -12.36
N VAL A 118 13.19 -15.72 -11.21
CA VAL A 118 12.62 -16.02 -9.88
C VAL A 118 11.37 -15.20 -9.64
N GLY A 119 11.42 -13.89 -9.90
CA GLY A 119 10.27 -13.00 -9.78
C GLY A 119 9.11 -13.43 -10.67
N PHE A 120 9.36 -13.79 -11.92
CA PHE A 120 8.33 -14.30 -12.83
C PHE A 120 7.66 -15.58 -12.30
N ILE A 121 8.43 -16.56 -11.83
CA ILE A 121 7.90 -17.82 -11.29
C ILE A 121 7.05 -17.55 -10.04
N LEU A 122 7.60 -16.81 -9.06
CA LEU A 122 6.92 -16.53 -7.79
C LEU A 122 5.63 -15.72 -8.01
N HIS A 123 5.69 -14.64 -8.78
CA HIS A 123 4.50 -13.82 -9.03
C HIS A 123 3.47 -14.54 -9.88
N SER A 124 3.86 -15.38 -10.85
CA SER A 124 2.90 -16.19 -11.63
C SER A 124 2.16 -17.19 -10.73
N ALA A 125 2.85 -17.86 -9.81
CA ALA A 125 2.23 -18.75 -8.83
C ALA A 125 1.25 -18.02 -7.89
N LEU A 126 1.46 -16.72 -7.67
CA LEU A 126 0.60 -15.84 -6.87
C LEU A 126 -0.37 -15.01 -7.72
N PHE A 127 -0.59 -15.38 -8.98
CA PHE A 127 -1.50 -14.69 -9.91
C PHE A 127 -1.20 -13.19 -10.10
N THR A 128 0.05 -12.80 -9.94
CA THR A 128 0.56 -11.44 -10.16
C THR A 128 1.31 -11.39 -11.49
N PRO A 129 0.96 -10.49 -12.43
CA PRO A 129 1.64 -10.40 -13.73
C PRO A 129 2.99 -9.67 -13.59
N TYR A 130 4.06 -10.43 -13.32
CA TYR A 130 5.40 -9.90 -12.96
C TYR A 130 5.89 -8.75 -13.87
N PHE A 131 5.98 -8.97 -15.18
CA PHE A 131 6.55 -7.96 -16.09
C PHE A 131 5.68 -6.70 -16.18
N SER A 132 4.37 -6.86 -16.38
CA SER A 132 3.43 -5.73 -16.41
C SER A 132 3.48 -4.92 -15.11
N TRP A 133 3.53 -5.61 -13.97
CA TRP A 133 3.65 -5.00 -12.66
C TRP A 133 5.00 -4.30 -12.49
N LYS A 134 6.14 -4.95 -12.80
CA LYS A 134 7.50 -4.38 -12.75
C LYS A 134 7.60 -3.06 -13.54
N TYR A 135 7.14 -3.05 -14.79
CA TYR A 135 7.22 -1.87 -15.65
C TYR A 135 6.32 -0.73 -15.17
N SER A 136 5.04 -1.02 -14.91
CA SER A 136 4.09 -0.01 -14.44
C SER A 136 4.50 0.57 -13.07
N HIS A 137 4.95 -0.28 -12.16
CA HIS A 137 5.45 0.12 -10.84
C HIS A 137 6.67 1.04 -10.96
N ARG A 138 7.63 0.75 -11.85
CA ARG A 138 8.78 1.63 -12.09
C ARG A 138 8.37 2.99 -12.67
N ILE A 139 7.41 3.00 -13.61
CA ILE A 139 6.92 4.23 -14.24
C ILE A 139 6.19 5.11 -13.22
N LEU A 140 5.32 4.53 -12.40
CA LEU A 140 4.52 5.30 -11.43
C LEU A 140 5.33 5.71 -10.19
N ASN A 141 6.45 5.04 -9.88
CA ASN A 141 7.30 5.37 -8.74
C ASN A 141 8.42 6.37 -9.02
N ASN A 142 8.59 6.84 -10.25
CA ASN A 142 9.49 7.96 -10.54
C ASN A 142 8.83 9.30 -10.13
N PRO A 143 9.60 10.39 -9.94
CA PRO A 143 9.03 11.67 -9.49
C PRO A 143 7.88 12.18 -10.38
N PRO A 144 7.98 12.16 -11.73
CA PRO A 144 6.86 12.54 -12.58
C PRO A 144 5.61 11.66 -12.42
N GLY A 145 5.79 10.34 -12.32
CA GLY A 145 4.72 9.36 -12.12
C GLY A 145 4.04 9.49 -10.77
N ARG A 146 4.80 9.84 -9.73
CA ARG A 146 4.27 10.16 -8.39
C ARG A 146 3.45 11.45 -8.42
N VAL A 147 3.94 12.49 -9.09
CA VAL A 147 3.20 13.74 -9.29
C VAL A 147 1.92 13.46 -10.08
N PHE A 148 1.99 12.71 -11.18
CA PHE A 148 0.83 12.30 -11.95
C PHE A 148 -0.19 11.54 -11.09
N THR A 149 0.28 10.57 -10.30
CA THR A 149 -0.59 9.78 -9.40
C THR A 149 -1.25 10.67 -8.34
N LEU A 150 -0.50 11.62 -7.77
CA LEU A 150 -1.01 12.60 -6.81
C LEU A 150 -2.07 13.50 -7.44
N VAL A 151 -1.77 14.07 -8.61
CA VAL A 151 -2.71 14.90 -9.36
C VAL A 151 -3.97 14.11 -9.65
N PHE A 152 -3.86 12.94 -10.27
CA PHE A 152 -5.01 12.09 -10.59
C PHE A 152 -5.84 11.73 -9.36
N ARG A 153 -5.20 11.34 -8.25
CA ARG A 153 -5.90 11.03 -6.99
C ARG A 153 -6.60 12.24 -6.38
N LEU A 154 -6.00 13.42 -6.44
CA LEU A 154 -6.58 14.64 -5.85
C LEU A 154 -7.64 15.28 -6.75
N THR A 155 -7.49 15.22 -8.07
CA THR A 155 -8.40 15.90 -9.03
C THR A 155 -9.54 15.02 -9.52
N LEU A 156 -9.32 13.71 -9.65
CA LEU A 156 -10.33 12.78 -10.16
C LEU A 156 -10.70 11.73 -9.12
N GLY A 157 -9.71 11.08 -8.50
CA GLY A 157 -9.95 10.00 -7.55
C GLY A 157 -10.78 10.43 -6.35
N PHE A 158 -10.36 11.49 -5.66
CA PHE A 158 -11.02 11.98 -4.45
C PHE A 158 -12.40 12.60 -4.73
N PRO A 159 -12.58 13.47 -5.76
CA PRO A 159 -13.92 13.94 -6.10
C PRO A 159 -14.85 12.81 -6.51
N LEU A 160 -14.38 11.84 -7.30
CA LEU A 160 -15.22 10.71 -7.70
C LEU A 160 -15.59 9.83 -6.49
N TYR A 161 -14.67 9.67 -5.54
CA TYR A 161 -14.95 9.02 -4.26
C TYR A 161 -16.01 9.78 -3.44
N LEU A 162 -15.91 11.10 -3.32
CA LEU A 162 -16.91 11.87 -2.58
C LEU A 162 -18.29 11.82 -3.25
N LEU A 163 -18.33 12.01 -4.57
CA LEU A 163 -19.57 12.13 -5.34
C LEU A 163 -20.28 10.80 -5.56
N THR A 164 -19.53 9.73 -5.78
CA THR A 164 -20.09 8.44 -6.21
C THR A 164 -19.63 7.25 -5.37
N ASN A 165 -18.73 7.49 -4.40
CA ASN A 165 -18.21 6.44 -3.53
C ASN A 165 -17.57 5.27 -4.31
N VAL A 166 -16.97 5.58 -5.48
CA VAL A 166 -16.46 4.60 -6.46
C VAL A 166 -15.47 3.59 -5.88
N SER A 167 -14.67 3.99 -4.91
CA SER A 167 -13.67 3.15 -4.22
C SER A 167 -14.03 2.85 -2.76
N GLY A 168 -15.27 3.12 -2.35
CA GLY A 168 -15.75 2.90 -0.99
C GLY A 168 -16.63 1.66 -0.84
N LYS A 169 -17.24 1.50 0.34
CA LYS A 169 -18.14 0.39 0.65
C LYS A 169 -19.37 0.42 -0.26
N LYS A 170 -19.79 -0.73 -0.80
CA LYS A 170 -21.04 -0.83 -1.58
C LYS A 170 -22.26 -0.79 -0.65
N TYR A 171 -23.29 -0.05 -1.05
CA TYR A 171 -24.56 0.08 -0.34
C TYR A 171 -25.71 -0.31 -1.28
N GLU A 172 -26.86 -0.69 -0.72
CA GLU A 172 -28.06 -1.05 -1.51
C GLU A 172 -28.62 0.13 -2.31
N ARG A 173 -28.27 1.36 -1.90
CA ARG A 173 -28.61 2.61 -2.59
C ARG A 173 -27.34 3.35 -2.97
N PHE A 174 -27.45 4.20 -3.99
CA PHE A 174 -26.39 5.14 -4.36
C PHE A 174 -25.89 5.93 -3.13
N ALA A 175 -24.57 6.00 -3.00
CA ALA A 175 -23.89 6.57 -1.85
C ALA A 175 -23.06 7.78 -2.29
N ASN A 176 -23.34 8.91 -1.66
CA ASN A 176 -22.70 10.19 -1.90
C ASN A 176 -22.36 10.80 -0.54
N HIS A 177 -21.19 11.43 -0.41
CA HIS A 177 -20.74 12.05 0.84
C HIS A 177 -21.42 13.39 1.13
N PHE A 178 -22.06 14.02 0.13
CA PHE A 178 -22.82 15.27 0.23
C PHE A 178 -24.34 15.07 0.37
N ASP A 179 -24.81 13.82 0.49
CA ASP A 179 -26.21 13.53 0.78
C ASP A 179 -26.33 13.16 2.28
N PRO A 180 -26.95 14.01 3.12
CA PRO A 180 -27.15 13.71 4.55
C PRO A 180 -27.98 12.44 4.80
N LEU A 181 -28.76 11.99 3.83
CA LEU A 181 -29.55 10.76 3.89
C LEU A 181 -28.81 9.55 3.28
N SER A 182 -27.58 9.76 2.80
CA SER A 182 -26.72 8.73 2.26
C SER A 182 -26.58 7.57 3.24
N PRO A 183 -26.54 6.32 2.74
CA PRO A 183 -26.39 5.14 3.58
C PRO A 183 -25.01 5.08 4.29
N ILE A 184 -24.10 6.00 3.98
CA ILE A 184 -22.81 6.19 4.66
C ILE A 184 -23.03 6.68 6.11
N PHE A 185 -24.05 7.49 6.37
CA PHE A 185 -24.21 8.22 7.63
C PHE A 185 -25.33 7.67 8.52
N THR A 186 -25.06 7.61 9.82
CA THR A 186 -26.09 7.29 10.82
C THR A 186 -27.03 8.47 11.04
N LYS A 187 -28.23 8.23 11.60
CA LYS A 187 -29.24 9.27 11.86
C LYS A 187 -28.71 10.45 12.70
N ARG A 188 -27.70 10.22 13.56
CA ARG A 188 -27.11 11.24 14.44
C ARG A 188 -26.13 12.16 13.71
N GLU A 189 -25.47 11.67 12.66
CA GLU A 189 -24.43 12.39 11.92
C GLU A 189 -25.02 13.29 10.82
N ARG A 190 -26.26 13.03 10.39
CA ARG A 190 -26.89 13.74 9.26
C ARG A 190 -26.95 15.25 9.43
N ILE A 191 -27.19 15.71 10.65
CA ILE A 191 -27.23 17.15 10.94
C ILE A 191 -25.82 17.74 10.80
N GLN A 192 -24.78 17.03 11.22
CA GLN A 192 -23.39 17.49 11.08
C GLN A 192 -22.97 17.55 9.60
N VAL A 193 -23.36 16.55 8.81
CA VAL A 193 -23.12 16.51 7.36
C VAL A 193 -23.85 17.67 6.67
N LEU A 194 -25.14 17.87 6.95
CA LEU A 194 -25.91 18.97 6.40
C LEU A 194 -25.30 20.34 6.75
N LEU A 195 -24.87 20.54 8.00
CA LEU A 195 -24.21 21.76 8.43
C LEU A 195 -22.85 21.96 7.74
N SER A 196 -22.08 20.88 7.56
CA SER A 196 -20.81 20.90 6.83
C SER A 196 -21.01 21.25 5.35
N ASP A 197 -22.01 20.67 4.69
CA ASP A 197 -22.33 20.91 3.28
C ASP A 197 -22.82 22.34 3.03
N LEU A 198 -23.56 22.91 3.99
CA LEU A 198 -23.99 24.32 3.97
C LEU A 198 -22.86 25.30 4.35
N GLY A 199 -21.69 24.79 4.75
CA GLY A 199 -20.57 25.61 5.23
C GLY A 199 -20.83 26.29 6.58
N ILE A 200 -21.79 25.78 7.37
CA ILE A 200 -22.18 26.29 8.69
C ILE A 200 -21.51 25.42 9.76
N LEU A 201 -20.18 25.50 9.88
CA LEU A 201 -19.41 24.89 10.98
C LEU A 201 -18.17 25.73 11.31
#